data_AF-A0A2A4U948-F1
#
_entry.id   AF-A0A2A4U948-F1
#
_cell.length_a   1.000
_cell.length_b   1.000
_cell.length_c   1.000
_cell.angle_alpha   90.00
_cell.angle_beta   90.00
_cell.angle_gamma   90.00
#
_symmetry.space_group_name_H-M   'P 1'
#
loop_
_entity.id
_entity.type
_entity.pdbx_description
1 polymer ?
#
loop_
_entity_poly.entity_id
_entity_poly.type
_entity_poly.pdbx_seq_one_letter_code
_entity_poly.pdbx_strand_id
1 'polypeptide(L)'
;MVTIEKSFDTIPSIKIVFLTCFVLNLLAISQISQASALSCDDDNAAPIGTLFEDMDGFFVGSNGCAYDPSLFKAENITAVEPTNGSTLENTTPIFVVNGGFATLDELINRLQATADAKQRPVIGIYNAYLDLLGEFLKLFDLINPSAATFRDEAFEQINDGHRVTLHGISQAGFIISRSLIQLKFIIWLYNPFSESRRNELIGLVDVEVVGGLGVYFPDGPRYVHYVNERDWLPYLSGIMIPNAHPGEGAVIATFNYQNEDCSDDPGSLLWEDYPGSNGSFETGNHKFGLNVHSLCAYSVTGYPYDALRDFAPEVGYATVPLELGFQIE
;
A
#
# COMPACT_ATOMS: atom_id res chain seq x y z
N MET A 1 9.11 28.65 -26.61
CA MET A 1 7.82 29.27 -26.25
C MET A 1 7.14 28.28 -25.32
N VAL A 2 7.15 28.56 -24.01
CA VAL A 2 6.61 27.66 -22.99
C VAL A 2 5.15 28.04 -22.79
N THR A 3 4.25 27.09 -23.04
CA THR A 3 2.82 27.27 -22.87
C THR A 3 2.47 27.01 -21.41
N ILE A 4 2.06 28.05 -20.69
CA ILE A 4 1.50 27.94 -19.34
C ILE A 4 -0.01 27.92 -19.51
N GLU A 5 -0.63 26.76 -19.34
CA GLU A 5 -2.08 26.63 -19.31
C GLU A 5 -2.58 26.82 -17.86
N LYS A 6 -3.31 27.91 -17.63
CA LYS A 6 -4.13 28.09 -16.43
C LYS A 6 -5.56 27.68 -16.77
N SER A 7 -6.06 26.64 -16.11
CA SER A 7 -7.48 26.26 -16.14
C SER A 7 -8.12 26.65 -14.81
N PHE A 8 -9.24 27.38 -14.88
CA PHE A 8 -10.12 27.70 -13.76
C PHE A 8 -11.38 26.82 -13.81
N ASP A 9 -11.86 26.50 -12.62
CA ASP A 9 -12.96 25.60 -12.27
C ASP A 9 -14.21 25.60 -13.17
N THR A 10 -14.65 24.39 -13.49
CA THR A 10 -16.07 24.03 -13.45
C THR A 10 -16.18 22.62 -12.88
N ILE A 11 -16.90 22.46 -11.77
CA ILE A 11 -17.23 21.18 -11.13
C ILE A 11 -18.42 20.54 -11.88
N PRO A 12 -18.29 19.32 -12.44
CA PRO A 12 -19.46 18.54 -12.84
C PRO A 12 -19.48 17.19 -12.11
N SER A 13 -20.51 16.97 -11.29
CA SER A 13 -21.24 15.68 -11.22
C SER A 13 -20.44 14.36 -11.14
N ILE A 14 -19.31 14.32 -10.43
CA ILE A 14 -18.49 13.10 -10.22
C ILE A 14 -19.18 12.04 -9.32
N LYS A 15 -20.24 12.42 -8.57
CA LYS A 15 -20.84 11.54 -7.55
C LYS A 15 -21.67 10.36 -8.07
N ILE A 16 -22.10 10.35 -9.34
CA ILE A 16 -23.07 9.35 -9.84
C ILE A 16 -22.40 8.18 -10.60
N VAL A 17 -21.23 8.40 -11.21
CA VAL A 17 -20.53 7.35 -12.00
C VAL A 17 -19.82 6.33 -11.09
N PHE A 18 -19.30 6.76 -9.94
CA PHE A 18 -18.72 5.86 -8.92
C PHE A 18 -19.73 4.82 -8.41
N LEU A 19 -21.00 5.20 -8.28
CA LEU A 19 -22.05 4.36 -7.71
C LEU A 19 -22.44 3.20 -8.64
N THR A 20 -22.26 3.35 -9.96
CA THR A 20 -22.74 2.36 -10.94
C THR A 20 -21.70 1.28 -11.26
N CYS A 21 -20.41 1.60 -11.23
CA CYS A 21 -19.36 0.58 -11.46
C CYS A 21 -19.13 -0.32 -10.23
N PHE A 22 -19.33 0.21 -9.01
CA PHE A 22 -19.08 -0.53 -7.77
C PHE A 22 -20.18 -1.56 -7.43
N VAL A 23 -21.43 -1.32 -7.88
CA VAL A 23 -22.61 -2.06 -7.42
C VAL A 23 -23.02 -3.23 -8.34
N LEU A 24 -22.53 -3.30 -9.58
CA LEU A 24 -23.11 -4.19 -10.60
C LEU A 24 -22.54 -5.62 -10.69
N ASN A 25 -21.65 -6.07 -9.80
CA ASN A 25 -20.92 -7.34 -10.02
C ASN A 25 -20.80 -8.33 -8.85
N LEU A 26 -21.64 -8.31 -7.80
CA LEU A 26 -21.43 -9.24 -6.66
C LEU A 26 -22.74 -9.85 -6.14
N LEU A 27 -23.06 -11.04 -6.66
CA LEU A 27 -23.90 -12.04 -5.99
C LEU A 27 -23.03 -13.23 -5.62
N ALA A 28 -23.09 -13.58 -4.33
CA ALA A 28 -22.56 -14.77 -3.69
C ALA A 28 -21.02 -14.86 -3.58
N ILE A 29 -20.52 -14.63 -2.36
CA ILE A 29 -19.65 -15.57 -1.61
C ILE A 29 -19.73 -15.11 -0.15
N SER A 30 -20.42 -15.88 0.70
CA SER A 30 -20.31 -15.75 2.16
C SER A 30 -19.26 -16.75 2.63
N GLN A 31 -17.98 -16.37 2.58
CA GLN A 31 -16.93 -17.15 3.23
C GLN A 31 -16.96 -16.81 4.73
N ILE A 32 -17.19 -17.84 5.54
CA ILE A 32 -17.03 -17.75 6.99
C ILE A 32 -15.53 -17.72 7.23
N SER A 33 -15.01 -16.52 7.44
CA SER A 33 -13.59 -16.28 7.60
C SER A 33 -13.15 -16.42 9.04
N GLN A 34 -12.11 -17.21 9.29
CA GLN A 34 -11.47 -17.35 10.60
C GLN A 34 -10.12 -16.62 10.62
N ALA A 35 -9.80 -15.96 11.74
CA ALA A 35 -8.58 -15.18 11.95
C ALA A 35 -7.47 -15.91 12.73
N SER A 36 -6.26 -15.32 12.67
CA SER A 36 -4.92 -15.87 12.93
C SER A 36 -4.67 -17.11 12.08
N ALA A 37 -3.54 -17.12 11.36
CA ALA A 37 -3.17 -18.30 10.58
C ALA A 37 -3.21 -19.51 11.52
N LEU A 38 -3.64 -20.68 11.02
CA LEU A 38 -3.64 -21.92 11.81
C LEU A 38 -2.24 -22.25 12.40
N SER A 39 -1.20 -21.64 11.85
CA SER A 39 0.19 -21.70 12.29
C SER A 39 0.56 -20.76 13.44
N CYS A 40 -0.31 -19.82 13.85
CA CYS A 40 -0.01 -18.90 14.94
C CYS A 40 -0.07 -19.64 16.29
N ASP A 41 1.05 -19.67 17.00
CA ASP A 41 1.23 -20.36 18.30
C ASP A 41 1.54 -19.40 19.46
N ASP A 42 1.37 -18.09 19.25
CA ASP A 42 1.58 -17.07 20.28
C ASP A 42 0.28 -16.77 21.04
N ASP A 43 0.26 -17.09 22.34
CA ASP A 43 -0.88 -16.84 23.24
C ASP A 43 -1.26 -15.36 23.38
N ASN A 44 -0.38 -14.44 22.98
CA ASN A 44 -0.61 -13.01 23.03
C ASN A 44 -1.25 -12.45 21.74
N ALA A 45 -1.25 -13.23 20.66
CA ALA A 45 -1.87 -12.85 19.41
C ALA A 45 -3.40 -12.96 19.50
N ALA A 46 -4.09 -12.40 18.49
CA ALA A 46 -5.53 -12.57 18.33
C ALA A 46 -5.88 -14.07 18.33
N PRO A 47 -6.84 -14.51 19.15
CA PRO A 47 -7.23 -15.92 19.20
C PRO A 47 -7.67 -16.42 17.83
N ILE A 48 -7.39 -17.70 17.55
CA ILE A 48 -7.90 -18.38 16.36
C ILE A 48 -9.43 -18.24 16.34
N GLY A 49 -9.96 -17.76 15.21
CA GLY A 49 -11.41 -17.56 15.02
C GLY A 49 -11.94 -16.18 15.42
N THR A 50 -11.08 -15.23 15.80
CA THR A 50 -11.45 -13.80 15.84
C THR A 50 -12.06 -13.37 14.50
N LEU A 51 -13.00 -12.42 14.48
CA LEU A 51 -13.57 -11.96 13.21
C LEU A 51 -12.59 -11.03 12.50
N PHE A 52 -12.58 -11.04 11.16
CA PHE A 52 -11.71 -10.15 10.39
C PHE A 52 -11.93 -8.68 10.70
N GLU A 53 -13.19 -8.25 10.80
CA GLU A 53 -13.57 -6.87 11.09
C GLU A 53 -13.03 -6.36 12.45
N ASP A 54 -12.92 -7.25 13.44
CA ASP A 54 -12.39 -6.92 14.77
C ASP A 54 -10.87 -6.72 14.77
N MET A 55 -10.19 -7.14 13.69
CA MET A 55 -8.74 -7.04 13.55
C MET A 55 -8.28 -5.89 12.65
N ASP A 56 -9.18 -4.96 12.29
CA ASP A 56 -8.76 -3.80 11.48
C ASP A 56 -7.68 -3.01 12.22
N GLY A 57 -6.56 -2.79 11.53
CA GLY A 57 -5.37 -2.13 12.06
C GLY A 57 -4.46 -2.99 12.93
N PHE A 58 -4.68 -4.30 13.03
CA PHE A 58 -3.77 -5.18 13.76
C PHE A 58 -2.41 -5.25 13.06
N PHE A 59 -1.34 -5.34 13.85
CA PHE A 59 -0.03 -5.68 13.31
C PHE A 59 0.00 -7.16 12.93
N VAL A 60 0.64 -7.49 11.82
CA VAL A 60 0.80 -8.88 11.37
C VAL A 60 2.28 -9.17 11.17
N GLY A 61 2.78 -10.14 11.93
CA GLY A 61 4.19 -10.54 11.91
C GLY A 61 4.44 -11.88 11.23
N SER A 62 5.61 -12.46 11.51
CA SER A 62 5.95 -13.83 11.15
C SER A 62 4.94 -14.84 11.69
N ASN A 63 4.82 -16.00 11.03
CA ASN A 63 3.92 -17.10 11.38
C ASN A 63 2.41 -16.78 11.28
N GLY A 64 2.06 -15.59 10.81
CA GLY A 64 0.67 -15.19 10.57
C GLY A 64 -0.11 -14.79 11.81
N CYS A 65 0.59 -14.46 12.89
CA CYS A 65 -0.01 -13.92 14.11
C CYS A 65 -0.40 -12.45 13.92
N ALA A 66 -1.62 -12.10 14.34
CA ALA A 66 -2.14 -10.73 14.34
C ALA A 66 -2.18 -10.18 15.78
N TYR A 67 -1.74 -8.95 15.99
CA TYR A 67 -1.55 -8.34 17.30
C TYR A 67 -2.28 -7.01 17.41
N ASP A 68 -3.01 -6.82 18.50
CA ASP A 68 -3.78 -5.60 18.79
C ASP A 68 -2.83 -4.40 19.03
N PRO A 69 -2.93 -3.31 18.26
CA PRO A 69 -2.03 -2.15 18.37
C PRO A 69 -2.23 -1.33 19.66
N SER A 70 -3.29 -1.59 20.44
CA SER A 70 -3.48 -1.02 21.77
C SER A 70 -2.66 -1.74 22.84
N LEU A 71 -2.21 -2.96 22.57
CA LEU A 71 -1.43 -3.80 23.48
C LEU A 71 0.03 -3.97 23.02
N PHE A 72 0.27 -3.92 21.71
CA PHE A 72 1.57 -4.17 21.10
C PHE A 72 2.04 -3.00 20.24
N LYS A 73 3.35 -2.83 20.18
CA LYS A 73 4.05 -1.93 19.25
C LYS A 73 4.78 -2.73 18.19
N ALA A 74 5.14 -2.11 17.07
CA ALA A 74 5.82 -2.82 15.99
C ALA A 74 7.14 -3.49 16.44
N GLU A 75 7.86 -2.88 17.39
CA GLU A 75 9.07 -3.46 17.99
C GLU A 75 8.84 -4.77 18.76
N ASN A 76 7.60 -5.05 19.17
CA ASN A 76 7.24 -6.30 19.84
C ASN A 76 6.85 -7.40 18.83
N ILE A 77 6.71 -7.04 17.55
CA ILE A 77 6.26 -7.94 16.51
C ILE A 77 7.48 -8.54 15.80
N THR A 78 7.53 -9.87 15.73
CA THR A 78 8.55 -10.53 14.91
C THR A 78 8.23 -10.27 13.43
N ALA A 79 9.11 -9.57 12.72
CA ALA A 79 8.90 -9.25 11.32
C ALA A 79 8.99 -10.49 10.42
N VAL A 80 8.36 -10.42 9.24
CA VAL A 80 8.56 -11.40 8.17
C VAL A 80 9.87 -11.08 7.46
N GLU A 81 10.79 -12.05 7.45
CA GLU A 81 12.11 -11.94 6.82
C GLU A 81 12.10 -12.50 5.39
N PRO A 82 13.03 -12.07 4.52
CA PRO A 82 13.24 -12.69 3.21
C PRO A 82 13.57 -14.18 3.32
N THR A 83 12.95 -15.03 2.49
CA THR A 83 13.06 -16.49 2.51
C THR A 83 14.50 -16.97 2.29
N ASN A 84 15.26 -16.23 1.48
CA ASN A 84 16.66 -16.54 1.16
C ASN A 84 17.64 -16.09 2.27
N GLY A 85 17.15 -15.45 3.33
CA GLY A 85 17.94 -14.94 4.44
C GLY A 85 18.85 -13.75 4.10
N SER A 86 18.70 -13.13 2.92
CA SER A 86 19.54 -11.99 2.52
C SER A 86 18.95 -10.64 2.88
N THR A 87 18.63 -10.45 4.16
CA THR A 87 18.21 -9.16 4.68
C THR A 87 19.34 -8.14 4.52
N LEU A 88 19.06 -7.02 3.87
CA LEU A 88 19.99 -5.90 3.78
C LEU A 88 20.38 -5.41 5.18
N GLU A 89 21.68 -5.31 5.45
CA GLU A 89 22.19 -4.90 6.76
C GLU A 89 21.66 -3.51 7.16
N ASN A 90 21.39 -3.32 8.46
CA ASN A 90 20.95 -2.05 9.05
C ASN A 90 19.65 -1.48 8.45
N THR A 91 18.76 -2.33 7.95
CA THR A 91 17.44 -1.90 7.48
C THR A 91 16.39 -2.03 8.57
N THR A 92 15.47 -1.06 8.63
CA THR A 92 14.27 -1.14 9.44
C THR A 92 13.16 -1.86 8.67
N PRO A 93 12.19 -2.50 9.36
CA PRO A 93 11.06 -3.13 8.70
C PRO A 93 10.26 -2.14 7.83
N ILE A 94 9.76 -2.63 6.70
CA ILE A 94 8.75 -1.92 5.91
C ILE A 94 7.37 -2.25 6.47
N PHE A 95 6.55 -1.24 6.72
CA PHE A 95 5.14 -1.43 7.04
C PHE A 95 4.35 -1.68 5.76
N VAL A 96 3.57 -2.76 5.71
CA VAL A 96 2.78 -3.14 4.53
C VAL A 96 1.30 -3.12 4.88
N VAL A 97 0.51 -2.36 4.12
CA VAL A 97 -0.95 -2.29 4.26
C VAL A 97 -1.60 -2.97 3.05
N ASN A 98 -2.45 -3.96 3.29
CA ASN A 98 -3.16 -4.65 2.20
C ASN A 98 -4.27 -3.79 1.59
N GLY A 99 -4.65 -4.15 0.35
CA GLY A 99 -5.84 -3.63 -0.34
C GLY A 99 -7.16 -4.06 0.32
N GLY A 100 -8.26 -3.67 -0.31
CA GLY A 100 -9.60 -4.04 0.15
C GLY A 100 -9.94 -5.48 -0.22
N PHE A 101 -10.95 -6.06 0.43
CA PHE A 101 -11.38 -7.44 0.20
C PHE A 101 -10.30 -8.52 0.42
N ALA A 102 -9.21 -8.19 1.13
CA ALA A 102 -8.14 -9.13 1.36
C ALA A 102 -8.28 -9.85 2.70
N THR A 103 -8.00 -11.16 2.70
CA THR A 103 -7.93 -11.99 3.91
C THR A 103 -6.59 -11.82 4.62
N LEU A 104 -6.50 -12.30 5.87
CA LEU A 104 -5.24 -12.31 6.61
C LEU A 104 -4.17 -13.18 5.94
N ASP A 105 -4.54 -14.35 5.41
CA ASP A 105 -3.62 -15.26 4.69
C ASP A 105 -3.05 -14.59 3.43
N GLU A 106 -3.88 -13.85 2.70
CA GLU A 106 -3.43 -13.07 1.54
C GLU A 106 -2.45 -11.96 1.95
N LEU A 107 -2.69 -11.26 3.07
CA LEU A 107 -1.73 -10.31 3.62
C LEU A 107 -0.41 -11.03 3.96
N ILE A 108 -0.43 -12.17 4.64
CA ILE A 108 0.79 -12.92 5.00
C ILE A 108 1.61 -13.29 3.76
N ASN A 109 0.95 -13.80 2.71
CA ASN A 109 1.61 -14.10 1.44
C ASN A 109 2.26 -12.85 0.83
N ARG A 110 1.59 -11.69 0.94
CA ARG A 110 2.13 -10.40 0.47
C ARG A 110 3.30 -9.91 1.29
N LEU A 111 3.28 -10.13 2.61
CA LEU A 111 4.41 -9.80 3.47
C LEU A 111 5.65 -10.58 3.03
N GLN A 112 5.53 -11.90 2.87
CA GLN A 112 6.67 -12.73 2.46
C GLN A 112 7.26 -12.26 1.14
N ALA A 113 6.42 -12.02 0.13
CA ALA A 113 6.93 -11.65 -1.17
C ALA A 113 7.43 -10.20 -1.24
N THR A 114 6.88 -9.29 -0.43
CA THR A 114 7.44 -7.94 -0.27
C THR A 114 8.82 -8.02 0.38
N ALA A 115 8.98 -8.85 1.41
CA ALA A 115 10.26 -9.09 2.05
C ALA A 115 11.28 -9.65 1.04
N ASP A 116 10.88 -10.66 0.25
CA ASP A 116 11.73 -11.24 -0.79
C ASP A 116 12.11 -10.23 -1.89
N ALA A 117 11.15 -9.42 -2.37
CA ALA A 117 11.42 -8.46 -3.43
C ALA A 117 12.29 -7.28 -2.96
N LYS A 118 12.05 -6.79 -1.74
CA LYS A 118 12.76 -5.64 -1.16
C LYS A 118 14.05 -6.04 -0.44
N GLN A 119 14.25 -7.32 -0.16
CA GLN A 119 15.34 -7.85 0.64
C GLN A 119 15.43 -7.14 2.01
N ARG A 120 14.27 -6.91 2.61
CA ARG A 120 14.07 -6.18 3.88
C ARG A 120 13.03 -6.89 4.73
N PRO A 121 13.11 -6.78 6.06
CA PRO A 121 12.06 -7.30 6.92
C PRO A 121 10.78 -6.48 6.71
N VAL A 122 9.61 -7.09 6.93
CA VAL A 122 8.33 -6.38 6.82
C VAL A 122 7.38 -6.71 7.97
N ILE A 123 6.50 -5.77 8.30
CA ILE A 123 5.41 -5.93 9.26
C ILE A 123 4.12 -5.50 8.57
N GLY A 124 3.08 -6.33 8.64
CA GLY A 124 1.77 -6.00 8.10
C GLY A 124 0.97 -5.11 9.04
N ILE A 125 0.10 -4.29 8.45
CA ILE A 125 -1.01 -3.63 9.12
C ILE A 125 -2.27 -4.06 8.39
N TYR A 126 -3.13 -4.82 9.07
CA TYR A 126 -4.26 -5.48 8.44
C TYR A 126 -5.44 -4.54 8.21
N ASN A 127 -5.68 -4.18 6.94
CA ASN A 127 -6.92 -3.56 6.51
C ASN A 127 -8.01 -4.63 6.40
N ALA A 128 -8.84 -4.76 7.44
CA ALA A 128 -9.76 -5.88 7.57
C ALA A 128 -10.74 -6.03 6.39
N TYR A 129 -10.93 -7.26 5.91
CA TYR A 129 -12.04 -7.56 5.01
C TYR A 129 -13.39 -7.18 5.64
N LEU A 130 -14.21 -6.42 4.91
CA LEU A 130 -15.62 -6.20 5.23
C LEU A 130 -16.53 -6.67 4.07
N ASP A 131 -17.84 -6.69 4.31
CA ASP A 131 -18.79 -6.81 3.22
C ASP A 131 -18.71 -5.61 2.26
N LEU A 132 -19.38 -5.69 1.10
CA LEU A 132 -19.33 -4.65 0.08
C LEU A 132 -19.71 -3.26 0.60
N LEU A 133 -20.66 -3.18 1.53
CA LEU A 133 -21.05 -1.92 2.12
C LEU A 133 -19.96 -1.40 3.06
N GLY A 134 -19.37 -2.25 3.88
CA GLY A 134 -18.25 -1.91 4.75
C GLY A 134 -17.03 -1.43 3.97
N GLU A 135 -16.65 -2.15 2.90
CA GLU A 135 -15.54 -1.75 2.00
C GLU A 135 -15.79 -0.39 1.34
N PHE A 136 -17.04 -0.13 0.93
CA PHE A 136 -17.42 1.19 0.44
C PHE A 136 -17.34 2.26 1.54
N LEU A 137 -17.82 1.97 2.75
CA LEU A 137 -17.81 2.91 3.87
C LEU A 137 -16.38 3.23 4.32
N LYS A 138 -15.43 2.30 4.19
CA LYS A 138 -14.00 2.57 4.41
C LYS A 138 -13.46 3.68 3.50
N LEU A 139 -14.03 3.89 2.31
CA LEU A 139 -13.67 5.02 1.45
C LEU A 139 -14.13 6.38 2.00
N PHE A 140 -14.93 6.42 3.07
CA PHE A 140 -15.38 7.63 3.75
C PHE A 140 -15.02 7.67 5.24
N ASP A 141 -14.48 6.57 5.77
CA ASP A 141 -14.12 6.48 7.18
C ASP A 141 -12.88 7.32 7.49
N LEU A 142 -13.09 8.38 8.25
CA LEU A 142 -12.04 9.29 8.71
C LEU A 142 -11.25 8.73 9.90
N ILE A 143 -11.79 7.74 10.61
CA ILE A 143 -11.21 7.14 11.83
C ILE A 143 -10.93 5.65 11.57
N ASN A 144 -10.36 5.36 10.40
CA ASN A 144 -10.01 4.01 10.02
C ASN A 144 -8.91 3.45 10.96
N PRO A 145 -9.13 2.31 11.65
CA PRO A 145 -8.17 1.70 12.57
C PRO A 145 -6.79 1.44 11.94
N SER A 146 -6.74 0.90 10.73
CA SER A 146 -5.47 0.69 10.01
C SER A 146 -4.69 1.97 9.77
N ALA A 147 -5.37 3.06 9.43
CA ALA A 147 -4.74 4.37 9.31
C ALA A 147 -4.22 4.89 10.66
N ALA A 148 -4.95 4.64 11.76
CA ALA A 148 -4.54 5.05 13.10
C ALA A 148 -3.30 4.28 13.59
N THR A 149 -3.23 2.97 13.34
CA THR A 149 -2.07 2.14 13.70
C THR A 149 -0.79 2.67 13.04
N PHE A 150 -0.81 2.87 11.72
CA PHE A 150 0.39 3.40 11.04
C PHE A 150 0.74 4.81 11.52
N ARG A 151 -0.26 5.66 11.77
CA ARG A 151 -0.03 7.03 12.25
C ARG A 151 0.72 7.03 13.57
N ASP A 152 0.27 6.23 14.53
CA ASP A 152 0.85 6.20 15.88
C ASP A 152 2.25 5.61 15.87
N GLU A 153 2.46 4.53 15.13
CA GLU A 153 3.78 3.92 14.94
C GLU A 153 4.75 4.87 14.22
N ALA A 154 4.32 5.48 13.11
CA ALA A 154 5.15 6.44 12.38
C ALA A 154 5.50 7.65 13.24
N PHE A 155 4.55 8.17 14.03
CA PHE A 155 4.82 9.32 14.91
C PHE A 155 5.90 9.02 15.95
N GLU A 156 5.84 7.84 16.56
CA GLU A 156 6.84 7.38 17.52
C GLU A 156 8.23 7.27 16.86
N GLN A 157 8.31 6.53 15.75
CA GLN A 157 9.56 6.30 15.02
C GLN A 157 10.23 7.60 14.55
N ILE A 158 9.49 8.49 13.90
CA ILE A 158 10.08 9.74 13.37
C ILE A 158 10.47 10.70 14.49
N ASN A 159 9.76 10.68 15.63
CA ASN A 159 10.09 11.53 16.77
C ASN A 159 11.43 11.11 17.40
N ASP A 160 11.75 9.83 17.34
CA ASP A 160 13.05 9.26 17.73
C ASP A 160 14.13 9.43 16.65
N GLY A 161 13.78 10.05 15.52
CA GLY A 161 14.69 10.32 14.41
C GLY A 161 14.87 9.14 13.46
N HIS A 162 14.05 8.09 13.57
CA HIS A 162 14.08 6.97 12.67
C HIS A 162 13.28 7.25 11.41
N ARG A 163 13.80 6.75 10.28
CA ARG A 163 13.10 6.74 9.00
C ARG A 163 12.14 5.55 8.97
N VAL A 164 10.91 5.79 8.53
CA VAL A 164 9.87 4.76 8.40
C VAL A 164 9.49 4.61 6.93
N THR A 165 9.36 3.36 6.47
CA THR A 165 8.92 3.05 5.11
C THR A 165 7.55 2.40 5.16
N LEU A 166 6.62 2.89 4.34
CA LEU A 166 5.27 2.37 4.21
C LEU A 166 5.02 1.93 2.77
N HIS A 167 4.46 0.75 2.61
CA HIS A 167 4.07 0.16 1.35
C HIS A 167 2.58 -0.15 1.36
N GLY A 168 1.86 0.25 0.32
CA GLY A 168 0.43 -0.06 0.20
C GLY A 168 0.02 -0.39 -1.23
N ILE A 169 -0.96 -1.27 -1.34
CA ILE A 169 -1.51 -1.71 -2.63
C ILE A 169 -3.00 -1.35 -2.73
N SER A 170 -3.44 -0.93 -3.92
CA SER A 170 -4.87 -0.75 -4.24
C SER A 170 -5.58 0.19 -3.26
N GLN A 171 -6.63 -0.26 -2.57
CA GLN A 171 -7.39 0.52 -1.59
C GLN A 171 -6.52 1.08 -0.44
N ALA A 172 -5.36 0.47 -0.15
CA ALA A 172 -4.44 0.95 0.87
C ALA A 172 -3.98 2.39 0.61
N GLY A 173 -3.97 2.87 -0.64
CA GLY A 173 -3.62 4.26 -0.93
C GLY A 173 -4.50 5.28 -0.18
N PHE A 174 -5.81 4.99 0.02
CA PHE A 174 -6.70 5.84 0.81
C PHE A 174 -6.36 5.79 2.30
N ILE A 175 -6.05 4.60 2.80
CA ILE A 175 -5.68 4.36 4.21
C ILE A 175 -4.38 5.09 4.53
N ILE A 176 -3.38 4.94 3.67
CA ILE A 176 -2.09 5.62 3.74
C ILE A 176 -2.28 7.13 3.70
N SER A 177 -3.00 7.66 2.70
CA SER A 177 -3.28 9.08 2.58
C SER A 177 -3.87 9.66 3.88
N ARG A 178 -4.88 8.99 4.44
CA ARG A 178 -5.49 9.40 5.71
C ARG A 178 -4.52 9.35 6.88
N SER A 179 -3.78 8.26 6.99
CA SER A 179 -2.80 8.10 8.06
C SER A 179 -1.78 9.24 8.05
N LEU A 180 -1.28 9.61 6.87
CA LEU A 180 -0.33 10.70 6.70
C LEU A 180 -0.94 12.08 6.99
N ILE A 181 -2.21 12.32 6.64
CA ILE A 181 -2.93 13.54 7.02
C ILE A 181 -3.05 13.65 8.53
N GLN A 182 -3.44 12.56 9.20
CA GLN A 182 -3.55 12.52 10.65
C GLN A 182 -2.18 12.66 11.32
N LEU A 183 -1.13 12.03 10.77
CA LEU A 183 0.24 12.14 11.25
C LEU A 183 0.73 13.59 11.19
N LYS A 184 0.53 14.27 10.05
CA LYS A 184 0.87 15.69 9.89
C LYS A 184 0.14 16.57 10.90
N PHE A 185 -1.13 16.27 11.18
CA PHE A 185 -1.91 16.96 12.21
C PHE A 185 -1.33 16.74 13.62
N ILE A 186 -1.00 15.50 13.99
CA ILE A 186 -0.38 15.17 15.28
C ILE A 186 0.99 15.85 15.41
N ILE A 187 1.86 15.76 14.40
CA ILE A 187 3.15 16.46 14.37
C ILE A 187 2.95 17.96 14.61
N TRP A 188 1.92 18.57 14.01
CA TRP A 188 1.59 19.97 14.21
C TRP A 188 1.15 20.29 15.65
N LEU A 189 0.31 19.44 16.24
CA LEU A 189 -0.13 19.60 17.62
C LEU A 189 1.01 19.51 18.63
N TYR A 190 1.93 18.57 18.45
CA TYR A 190 3.05 18.35 19.38
C TYR A 190 4.25 19.28 19.10
N ASN A 191 4.36 19.84 17.90
CA ASN A 191 5.44 20.76 17.51
C ASN A 191 4.89 22.09 16.93
N PRO A 192 4.11 22.89 17.69
CA PRO A 192 3.36 24.01 17.15
C PRO A 192 4.23 25.17 16.62
N PHE A 193 5.45 25.36 17.16
CA PHE A 193 6.26 26.56 16.90
C PHE A 193 7.43 26.37 15.94
N SER A 194 7.69 25.17 15.42
CA SER A 194 8.83 24.92 14.52
C SER A 194 8.39 24.25 13.22
N GLU A 195 8.08 25.06 12.20
CA GLU A 195 7.77 24.57 10.87
C GLU A 195 8.91 23.73 10.28
N SER A 196 10.15 24.17 10.47
CA SER A 196 11.34 23.43 10.04
C SER A 196 11.41 22.04 10.67
N ARG A 197 11.16 21.92 11.98
CA ARG A 197 11.17 20.61 12.66
C ARG A 197 10.02 19.73 12.19
N ARG A 198 8.82 20.28 11.96
CA ARG A 198 7.69 19.52 11.41
C ARG A 198 8.01 18.95 10.03
N ASN A 199 8.61 19.77 9.17
CA ASN A 199 9.00 19.36 7.82
C ASN A 199 10.12 18.31 7.85
N GLU A 200 11.09 18.45 8.77
CA GLU A 200 12.13 17.44 9.01
C GLU A 200 11.52 16.10 9.44
N LEU A 201 10.62 16.10 10.43
CA LEU A 201 9.97 14.89 10.95
C LEU A 201 9.16 14.17 9.87
N ILE A 202 8.28 14.88 9.16
CA ILE A 202 7.44 14.25 8.14
C ILE A 202 8.26 13.76 6.93
N GLY A 203 9.42 14.37 6.66
CA GLY A 203 10.37 13.94 5.63
C GLY A 203 11.14 12.64 5.96
N LEU A 204 10.99 12.12 7.18
CA LEU A 204 11.47 10.80 7.58
C LEU A 204 10.51 9.67 7.16
N VAL A 205 9.37 9.99 6.54
CA VAL A 205 8.40 9.01 6.06
C VAL A 205 8.60 8.77 4.56
N ASP A 206 8.96 7.55 4.20
CA ASP A 206 9.02 7.06 2.83
C ASP A 206 7.75 6.27 2.51
N VAL A 207 7.14 6.52 1.34
CA VAL A 207 5.86 5.93 0.96
C VAL A 207 5.94 5.35 -0.44
N GLU A 208 5.57 4.09 -0.57
CA GLU A 208 5.42 3.35 -1.82
C GLU A 208 3.96 2.92 -1.99
N VAL A 209 3.29 3.39 -3.04
CA VAL A 209 1.90 2.99 -3.32
C VAL A 209 1.82 2.36 -4.70
N VAL A 210 1.23 1.18 -4.79
CA VAL A 210 1.13 0.43 -6.05
C VAL A 210 -0.34 0.28 -6.45
N GLY A 211 -0.70 0.74 -7.66
CA GLY A 211 -2.09 0.68 -8.14
C GLY A 211 -3.07 1.41 -7.21
N GLY A 212 -2.58 2.41 -6.47
CA GLY A 212 -3.29 2.99 -5.35
C GLY A 212 -4.57 3.72 -5.71
N LEU A 213 -5.62 3.47 -4.93
CA LEU A 213 -6.77 4.37 -4.84
C LEU A 213 -6.44 5.49 -3.86
N GLY A 214 -6.78 6.73 -4.18
CA GLY A 214 -6.38 7.90 -3.39
C GLY A 214 -6.00 9.06 -4.30
N VAL A 215 -6.69 10.18 -4.15
CA VAL A 215 -6.52 11.36 -5.02
C VAL A 215 -5.70 12.47 -4.36
N TYR A 216 -5.38 12.34 -3.08
CA TYR A 216 -4.66 13.36 -2.32
C TYR A 216 -3.70 12.72 -1.33
N PHE A 217 -2.45 13.10 -1.36
CA PHE A 217 -1.40 12.70 -0.42
C PHE A 217 -0.74 13.97 0.13
N PRO A 218 -0.64 14.16 1.45
CA PRO A 218 -0.18 15.43 2.01
C PRO A 218 1.31 15.66 1.72
N ASP A 219 1.71 16.92 1.54
CA ASP A 219 3.13 17.24 1.34
C ASP A 219 3.97 16.95 2.58
N GLY A 220 5.23 16.56 2.36
CA GLY A 220 6.21 16.29 3.40
C GLY A 220 6.89 14.93 3.26
N PRO A 221 6.12 13.81 3.21
CA PRO A 221 6.69 12.49 2.97
C PRO A 221 7.33 12.36 1.59
N ARG A 222 8.18 11.34 1.43
CA ARG A 222 8.85 11.02 0.17
C ARG A 222 8.03 9.94 -0.56
N TYR A 223 7.38 10.31 -1.66
CA TYR A 223 6.45 9.42 -2.36
C TYR A 223 7.04 8.78 -3.63
N VAL A 224 6.73 7.49 -3.81
CA VAL A 224 6.77 6.80 -5.11
C VAL A 224 5.41 6.13 -5.33
N HIS A 225 4.74 6.51 -6.41
CA HIS A 225 3.49 5.91 -6.86
C HIS A 225 3.78 5.06 -8.09
N TYR A 226 3.48 3.77 -8.03
CA TYR A 226 3.62 2.85 -9.15
C TYR A 226 2.28 2.65 -9.83
N VAL A 227 2.24 2.92 -11.13
CA VAL A 227 1.02 2.85 -11.94
C VAL A 227 1.26 1.97 -13.15
N ASN A 228 0.54 0.86 -13.22
CA ASN A 228 0.44 0.11 -14.46
C ASN A 228 -0.52 0.87 -15.39
N GLU A 229 -0.08 1.20 -16.60
CA GLU A 229 -0.89 1.92 -17.59
C GLU A 229 -2.15 1.15 -18.02
N ARG A 230 -2.19 -0.16 -17.75
CA ARG A 230 -3.34 -1.03 -18.01
C ARG A 230 -4.31 -1.14 -16.84
N ASP A 231 -3.89 -0.71 -15.65
CA ASP A 231 -4.78 -0.62 -14.50
C ASP A 231 -5.58 0.68 -14.60
N TRP A 232 -6.88 0.55 -14.83
CA TRP A 232 -7.81 1.67 -14.96
C TRP A 232 -8.17 2.30 -13.61
N LEU A 233 -7.95 1.62 -12.48
CA LEU A 233 -8.36 2.10 -11.16
C LEU A 233 -7.64 3.40 -10.75
N PRO A 234 -6.30 3.53 -10.89
CA PRO A 234 -5.61 4.81 -10.66
C PRO A 234 -6.13 5.97 -11.51
N TYR A 235 -6.65 5.70 -12.72
CA TYR A 235 -7.21 6.70 -13.64
C TYR A 235 -8.66 7.09 -13.33
N LEU A 236 -9.34 6.33 -12.46
CA LEU A 236 -10.68 6.66 -11.98
C LEU A 236 -10.71 7.23 -10.57
N SER A 237 -9.83 6.74 -9.69
CA SER A 237 -9.90 7.03 -8.25
C SER A 237 -8.52 7.20 -7.59
N GLY A 238 -7.44 7.19 -8.36
CA GLY A 238 -6.07 7.34 -7.83
C GLY A 238 -5.39 8.64 -8.25
N ILE A 239 -4.06 8.62 -8.25
CA ILE A 239 -3.24 9.80 -8.54
C ILE A 239 -3.18 10.19 -10.03
N MET A 240 -3.77 9.37 -10.93
CA MET A 240 -3.80 9.66 -12.36
C MET A 240 -5.01 10.50 -12.77
N ILE A 241 -5.94 10.81 -11.85
CA ILE A 241 -7.08 11.67 -12.17
C ILE A 241 -6.66 13.14 -12.31
N PRO A 242 -7.38 13.95 -13.10
CA PRO A 242 -7.18 15.40 -13.12
C PRO A 242 -7.33 16.00 -11.72
N ASN A 243 -6.42 16.90 -11.35
CA ASN A 243 -6.35 17.57 -10.04
C ASN A 243 -6.04 16.63 -8.85
N ALA A 244 -5.59 15.41 -9.11
CA ALA A 244 -4.98 14.61 -8.05
C ALA A 244 -3.73 15.32 -7.49
N HIS A 245 -3.48 15.12 -6.21
CA HIS A 245 -2.33 15.63 -5.50
C HIS A 245 -1.48 14.45 -5.00
N PRO A 246 -0.46 14.00 -5.73
CA PRO A 246 0.37 12.85 -5.34
C PRO A 246 1.33 13.16 -4.18
N GLY A 247 1.37 14.40 -3.71
CA GLY A 247 2.32 14.92 -2.72
C GLY A 247 3.47 15.66 -3.39
N GLU A 248 3.95 16.73 -2.75
CA GLU A 248 5.09 17.50 -3.24
C GLU A 248 6.37 16.66 -3.34
N GLY A 249 7.05 16.78 -4.48
CA GLY A 249 8.24 16.01 -4.82
C GLY A 249 7.95 14.53 -5.07
N ALA A 250 6.71 14.14 -5.34
CA ALA A 250 6.36 12.75 -5.65
C ALA A 250 6.95 12.30 -7.00
N VAL A 251 7.20 10.99 -7.10
CA VAL A 251 7.55 10.32 -8.36
C VAL A 251 6.42 9.36 -8.71
N ILE A 252 5.88 9.48 -9.90
CA ILE A 252 4.88 8.57 -10.47
C ILE A 252 5.61 7.68 -11.48
N ALA A 253 5.95 6.47 -11.05
CA ALA A 253 6.58 5.46 -11.89
C ALA A 253 5.52 4.72 -12.72
N THR A 254 5.43 5.01 -14.01
CA THR A 254 4.47 4.35 -14.91
C THR A 254 5.13 3.17 -15.59
N PHE A 255 4.37 2.10 -15.83
CA PHE A 255 4.88 0.94 -16.53
C PHE A 255 3.78 0.23 -17.29
N ASN A 256 4.17 -0.54 -18.30
CA ASN A 256 3.22 -1.29 -19.13
C ASN A 256 3.55 -2.77 -18.99
N TYR A 257 2.76 -3.49 -18.20
CA TYR A 257 2.98 -4.91 -17.93
C TYR A 257 1.69 -5.71 -18.09
N GLN A 258 1.81 -6.87 -18.74
CA GLN A 258 0.76 -7.85 -18.93
C GLN A 258 1.38 -9.24 -18.82
N ASN A 259 0.81 -10.11 -17.99
CA ASN A 259 0.98 -11.55 -18.09
C ASN A 259 -0.35 -12.20 -18.55
N GLU A 260 -0.33 -13.50 -18.84
CA GLU A 260 -1.51 -14.26 -19.30
C GLU A 260 -2.67 -14.23 -18.28
N ASP A 261 -2.35 -14.04 -17.00
CA ASP A 261 -3.33 -13.85 -15.91
C ASP A 261 -3.85 -12.40 -15.79
N CYS A 262 -3.24 -11.43 -16.49
CA CYS A 262 -3.71 -10.04 -16.61
C CYS A 262 -4.66 -9.86 -17.81
N SER A 263 -4.93 -10.90 -18.61
CA SER A 263 -5.65 -10.78 -19.89
C SER A 263 -6.73 -11.83 -20.09
N ASP A 264 -8.00 -11.39 -20.05
CA ASP A 264 -9.06 -11.71 -21.04
C ASP A 264 -10.47 -11.79 -20.45
N ASP A 265 -10.66 -11.61 -19.15
CA ASP A 265 -12.01 -11.48 -18.59
C ASP A 265 -12.36 -10.00 -18.29
N PRO A 266 -13.16 -9.32 -19.14
CA PRO A 266 -13.68 -7.98 -18.86
C PRO A 266 -14.62 -7.95 -17.64
N GLY A 267 -14.90 -9.10 -17.01
CA GLY A 267 -15.61 -9.26 -15.74
C GLY A 267 -14.75 -9.67 -14.55
N SER A 268 -13.49 -10.07 -14.72
CA SER A 268 -12.59 -10.27 -13.59
C SER A 268 -12.13 -8.89 -13.11
N LEU A 269 -12.90 -8.31 -12.18
CA LEU A 269 -12.34 -7.36 -11.23
C LEU A 269 -10.98 -7.92 -10.81
N LEU A 270 -9.94 -7.07 -10.83
CA LEU A 270 -8.54 -7.37 -10.52
C LEU A 270 -8.40 -7.82 -9.05
N TRP A 271 -9.09 -8.90 -8.68
CA TRP A 271 -9.05 -9.48 -7.37
C TRP A 271 -7.64 -10.03 -7.18
N GLU A 272 -7.07 -9.66 -6.05
CA GLU A 272 -5.66 -9.75 -5.73
C GLU A 272 -5.26 -11.20 -5.37
N ASP A 273 -5.40 -12.15 -6.29
CA ASP A 273 -4.89 -13.52 -6.12
C ASP A 273 -3.37 -13.50 -6.17
N TYR A 274 -2.68 -13.60 -5.03
CA TYR A 274 -1.23 -13.37 -4.95
C TYR A 274 -0.48 -14.41 -4.08
N PRO A 275 0.76 -14.79 -4.46
CA PRO A 275 1.17 -15.14 -5.82
C PRO A 275 0.70 -16.57 -6.11
N GLY A 276 0.29 -16.85 -7.35
CA GLY A 276 0.23 -18.24 -7.79
C GLY A 276 1.56 -18.94 -7.48
N SER A 277 1.50 -20.22 -7.10
CA SER A 277 2.58 -21.05 -6.51
C SER A 277 3.95 -21.10 -7.24
N ASN A 278 4.14 -20.36 -8.34
CA ASN A 278 5.32 -20.38 -9.21
C ASN A 278 5.90 -18.98 -9.57
N GLY A 279 5.56 -17.90 -8.85
CA GLY A 279 6.18 -16.59 -9.07
C GLY A 279 7.55 -16.46 -8.39
N SER A 280 8.61 -16.14 -9.15
CA SER A 280 9.94 -15.82 -8.60
C SER A 280 10.24 -14.31 -8.64
N PHE A 281 10.70 -13.75 -7.52
CA PHE A 281 11.00 -12.33 -7.35
C PHE A 281 12.51 -12.02 -7.39
N GLU A 282 13.27 -12.69 -8.26
CA GLU A 282 14.69 -12.35 -8.46
C GLU A 282 14.83 -10.92 -9.02
N THR A 283 15.65 -10.11 -8.34
CA THR A 283 15.89 -8.71 -8.68
C THR A 283 16.53 -8.59 -10.06
N GLY A 284 15.89 -7.83 -10.96
CA GLY A 284 16.41 -7.59 -12.32
C GLY A 284 16.21 -8.74 -13.31
N ASN A 285 15.57 -9.84 -12.90
CA ASN A 285 15.17 -10.95 -13.78
C ASN A 285 13.95 -11.65 -13.18
N HIS A 286 12.81 -10.97 -13.23
CA HIS A 286 11.57 -11.53 -12.71
C HIS A 286 11.07 -12.67 -13.60
N LYS A 287 11.23 -13.93 -13.14
CA LYS A 287 10.74 -15.12 -13.83
C LYS A 287 9.39 -15.52 -13.22
N PHE A 288 8.31 -15.24 -13.93
CA PHE A 288 6.96 -15.68 -13.55
C PHE A 288 6.58 -16.92 -14.35
N GLY A 289 6.16 -17.99 -13.67
CA GLY A 289 5.60 -19.17 -14.33
C GLY A 289 4.29 -18.86 -15.07
N LEU A 290 3.87 -19.74 -15.98
CA LEU A 290 2.65 -19.61 -16.80
C LEU A 290 1.31 -19.71 -16.01
N ASN A 291 1.34 -19.74 -14.69
CA ASN A 291 0.16 -19.96 -13.83
C ASN A 291 0.15 -19.00 -12.62
N VAL A 292 0.48 -17.72 -12.80
CA VAL A 292 0.64 -16.78 -11.67
C VAL A 292 -0.40 -15.66 -11.71
N HIS A 293 -1.47 -15.91 -10.98
CA HIS A 293 -2.60 -15.00 -10.82
C HIS A 293 -2.14 -13.69 -10.12
N SER A 294 -2.76 -12.57 -10.51
CA SER A 294 -2.61 -11.17 -10.01
C SER A 294 -1.21 -10.61 -9.76
N LEU A 295 -0.45 -10.42 -10.85
CA LEU A 295 0.92 -9.88 -10.82
C LEU A 295 1.10 -8.47 -11.39
N CYS A 296 0.04 -7.83 -11.86
CA CYS A 296 0.17 -6.64 -12.70
C CYS A 296 0.71 -5.41 -11.94
N ALA A 297 0.56 -5.36 -10.61
CA ALA A 297 1.03 -4.28 -9.75
C ALA A 297 2.41 -4.60 -9.15
N TYR A 298 2.69 -5.86 -8.80
CA TYR A 298 3.84 -6.26 -7.98
C TYR A 298 5.17 -6.42 -8.73
N SER A 299 5.16 -6.44 -10.06
CA SER A 299 6.39 -6.50 -10.87
C SER A 299 7.35 -5.34 -10.58
N VAL A 300 6.84 -4.24 -10.03
CA VAL A 300 7.64 -3.08 -9.63
C VAL A 300 8.06 -3.08 -8.15
N THR A 301 7.53 -3.97 -7.32
CA THR A 301 7.88 -4.00 -5.88
C THR A 301 9.38 -4.25 -5.70
N GLY A 302 10.06 -4.91 -6.64
CA GLY A 302 11.52 -5.07 -6.63
C GLY A 302 12.33 -3.85 -7.09
N TYR A 303 11.70 -2.77 -7.58
CA TYR A 303 12.46 -1.60 -8.02
C TYR A 303 13.09 -0.86 -6.82
N PRO A 304 14.35 -0.40 -6.95
CA PRO A 304 15.01 0.34 -5.87
C PRO A 304 14.32 1.69 -5.65
N TYR A 305 13.69 1.84 -4.48
CA TYR A 305 12.99 3.07 -4.08
C TYR A 305 13.88 4.31 -4.22
N ASP A 306 15.10 4.27 -3.69
CA ASP A 306 16.00 5.42 -3.72
C ASP A 306 16.41 5.81 -5.14
N ALA A 307 16.57 4.85 -6.07
CA ALA A 307 16.86 5.16 -7.47
C ALA A 307 15.72 5.91 -8.15
N LEU A 308 14.46 5.62 -7.79
CA LEU A 308 13.32 6.39 -8.27
C LEU A 308 13.25 7.79 -7.64
N ARG A 309 13.67 7.92 -6.38
CA ARG A 309 13.70 9.21 -5.68
C ARG A 309 14.70 10.20 -6.27
N ASP A 310 15.69 9.74 -7.04
CA ASP A 310 16.60 10.63 -7.78
C ASP A 310 15.88 11.49 -8.85
N PHE A 311 14.67 11.10 -9.27
CA PHE A 311 13.84 11.84 -10.21
C PHE A 311 12.87 12.83 -9.53
N ALA A 312 12.84 12.89 -8.20
CA ALA A 312 11.92 13.74 -7.47
C ALA A 312 12.21 15.24 -7.73
N PRO A 313 11.22 16.03 -8.17
CA PRO A 313 11.40 17.47 -8.33
C PRO A 313 11.36 18.19 -6.98
N GLU A 314 11.92 19.40 -6.94
CA GLU A 314 11.76 20.29 -5.77
C GLU A 314 10.31 20.77 -5.62
N VAL A 315 9.59 20.93 -6.73
CA VAL A 315 8.20 21.40 -6.78
C VAL A 315 7.34 20.55 -7.70
N GLY A 316 6.12 20.20 -7.26
CA GLY A 316 5.19 19.36 -8.01
C GLY A 316 5.55 17.88 -7.96
N TYR A 317 5.40 17.17 -9.07
CA TYR A 317 5.72 15.74 -9.19
C TYR A 317 6.37 15.45 -10.55
N ALA A 318 7.07 14.32 -10.64
CA ALA A 318 7.62 13.80 -11.90
C ALA A 318 6.92 12.49 -12.29
N THR A 319 6.77 12.26 -13.59
CA THR A 319 6.35 10.96 -14.12
C THR A 319 7.55 10.30 -14.80
N VAL A 320 7.84 9.05 -14.42
CA VAL A 320 9.01 8.30 -14.89
C VAL A 320 8.53 6.97 -15.49
N PRO A 321 8.71 6.75 -16.80
CA PRO A 321 8.41 5.44 -17.38
C PRO A 321 9.45 4.42 -16.94
N LEU A 322 8.99 3.26 -16.47
CA LEU A 322 9.81 2.09 -16.17
C LEU A 322 9.71 1.09 -17.31
N GLU A 323 10.87 0.69 -17.82
CA GLU A 323 10.97 -0.47 -18.69
C GLU A 323 11.16 -1.72 -17.83
N LEU A 324 10.11 -2.52 -17.71
CA LEU A 324 10.19 -3.84 -17.10
C LEU A 324 10.81 -4.78 -18.12
N GLY A 325 12.11 -5.04 -17.98
CA GLY A 325 12.86 -5.89 -18.90
C GLY A 325 12.29 -7.32 -18.91
N PHE A 326 11.71 -7.74 -20.03
CA PHE A 326 11.45 -9.15 -20.30
C PHE A 326 12.73 -9.80 -20.83
N GLN A 327 13.30 -10.77 -20.11
CA GLN A 327 14.05 -11.84 -20.76
C GLN A 327 13.13 -13.05 -20.87
N ILE A 328 12.51 -13.22 -22.04
CA ILE A 328 11.88 -14.48 -22.43
C ILE A 328 13.03 -15.40 -22.84
N GLU A 329 13.38 -16.36 -21.99
CA GLU A 329 14.12 -17.57 -22.40
C GLU A 329 13.14 -18.72 -22.61
#